data_AF-A0A653ISY1-F1
#
_entry.id   AF-A0A653ISY1-F1
#
_cell.length_a   1.000
_cell.length_b   1.000
_cell.length_c   1.000
_cell.angle_alpha   90.00
_cell.angle_beta   90.00
_cell.angle_gamma   90.00
#
_symmetry.space_group_name_H-M   'P 1'
#
loop_
_entity.id
_entity.type
_entity.pdbx_description
1 polymer ?
#
loop_
_entity_poly.entity_id
_entity_poly.type
_entity_poly.pdbx_seq_one_letter_code
_entity_poly.pdbx_strand_id
1 'polypeptide(L)'
;MYLAGHYQNAYVTHDIDRAIEDLGERFGLRDFTVLKPEMVFHTPDGDKPASVRAGFAWAGGLQIELIQPLGGFVDHYLPYLPQDPQDPTPRFHHTAVRRDDRDAMRAEIAQLGLPLAFEGEVPGLLYIYLDGRQSLGHYCEYVWASPEGWDLMGWPQGRPIL
;
A
#
# COMPACT_ATOMS: atom_id res chain seq x y z
N MET A 1 -15.24 9.42 -9.92
CA MET A 1 -15.55 8.37 -8.91
C MET A 1 -14.32 8.22 -8.03
N TYR A 2 -14.45 8.33 -6.71
CA TYR A 2 -13.29 8.43 -5.81
C TYR A 2 -12.41 7.17 -5.74
N LEU A 3 -12.96 6.01 -6.09
CA LEU A 3 -12.24 4.73 -6.13
C LEU A 3 -11.83 4.30 -7.55
N ALA A 4 -12.10 5.12 -8.57
CA ALA A 4 -11.48 4.92 -9.87
C ALA A 4 -9.95 4.97 -9.70
N GLY A 5 -9.21 4.27 -10.54
CA GLY A 5 -7.76 4.16 -10.46
C GLY A 5 -7.25 3.09 -9.51
N HIS A 6 -8.11 2.24 -8.93
CA HIS A 6 -7.70 1.12 -8.08
C HIS A 6 -6.77 0.18 -8.85
N TYR A 7 -5.56 0.01 -8.35
CA TYR A 7 -4.55 -0.82 -8.99
C TYR A 7 -3.81 -1.75 -8.04
N GLN A 8 -3.90 -1.55 -6.71
CA GLN A 8 -3.18 -2.35 -5.73
C GLN A 8 -4.11 -2.86 -4.62
N ASN A 9 -3.91 -4.11 -4.24
CA ASN A 9 -4.36 -4.66 -2.96
C ASN A 9 -3.14 -4.98 -2.12
N ALA A 10 -3.13 -4.46 -0.90
CA ALA A 10 -2.03 -4.67 0.02
C ALA A 10 -2.45 -5.51 1.22
N TYR A 11 -1.57 -6.43 1.59
CA TYR A 11 -1.78 -7.39 2.66
C TYR A 11 -0.62 -7.32 3.65
N VAL A 12 -0.92 -7.44 4.93
CA VAL A 12 0.10 -7.53 5.98
C VAL A 12 0.34 -8.99 6.38
N THR A 13 1.58 -9.32 6.71
CA THR A 13 1.99 -10.66 7.16
C THR A 13 3.07 -10.58 8.22
N HIS A 14 3.16 -11.61 9.06
CA HIS A 14 4.28 -11.78 10.01
C HIS A 14 5.59 -12.14 9.32
N ASP A 15 5.53 -12.80 8.15
CA ASP A 15 6.70 -13.31 7.43
C ASP A 15 6.47 -13.19 5.91
N ILE A 16 7.14 -12.21 5.30
CA ILE A 16 6.98 -11.94 3.87
C ILE A 16 7.59 -13.04 2.99
N ASP A 17 8.66 -13.70 3.44
CA ASP A 17 9.33 -14.71 2.61
C ASP A 17 8.44 -15.95 2.49
N ARG A 18 7.89 -16.41 3.62
CA ARG A 18 6.91 -17.51 3.63
C ARG A 18 5.62 -17.15 2.91
N ALA A 19 5.14 -15.91 3.06
CA ALA A 19 3.95 -15.45 2.34
C ALA A 19 4.16 -15.45 0.81
N ILE A 20 5.34 -15.05 0.33
CA ILE A 20 5.68 -15.09 -1.10
C ILE A 20 5.69 -16.54 -1.60
N GLU A 21 6.30 -17.45 -0.86
CA GLU A 21 6.30 -18.88 -1.18
C GLU A 21 4.87 -19.43 -1.27
N ASP A 22 4.06 -19.23 -0.23
CA ASP A 22 2.67 -19.71 -0.15
C ASP A 22 1.80 -19.17 -1.30
N LEU A 23 1.92 -17.87 -1.62
CA LEU A 23 1.18 -17.27 -2.74
C LEU A 23 1.67 -17.79 -4.10
N GLY A 24 2.97 -18.04 -4.23
CA GLY A 24 3.57 -18.61 -5.44
C GLY A 24 3.16 -20.05 -5.69
N GLU A 25 3.03 -20.86 -4.65
CA GLU A 25 2.55 -22.24 -4.72
C GLU A 25 1.05 -22.31 -4.97
N ARG A 26 0.26 -21.52 -4.23
CA ARG A 26 -1.21 -21.62 -4.25
C ARG A 26 -1.87 -20.89 -5.40
N PHE A 27 -1.34 -19.73 -5.78
CA PHE A 27 -1.97 -18.84 -6.77
C PHE A 27 -1.08 -18.58 -7.98
N GLY A 28 0.16 -19.09 -8.00
CA GLY A 28 1.09 -18.85 -9.09
C GLY A 28 1.58 -17.41 -9.17
N LEU A 29 1.47 -16.63 -8.08
CA LEU A 29 1.99 -15.27 -8.03
C LEU A 29 3.51 -15.29 -7.88
N ARG A 30 4.23 -14.69 -8.82
CA ARG A 30 5.69 -14.75 -8.92
C ARG A 30 6.29 -13.34 -9.03
N ASP A 31 7.61 -13.29 -9.14
CA ASP A 31 8.38 -12.08 -9.48
C ASP A 31 8.21 -10.92 -8.50
N PHE A 32 8.15 -11.26 -7.20
CA PHE A 32 8.14 -10.26 -6.15
C PHE A 32 9.44 -9.45 -6.12
N THR A 33 9.31 -8.13 -6.18
CA THR A 33 10.39 -7.21 -5.81
C THR A 33 10.24 -6.86 -4.34
N VAL A 34 11.23 -7.21 -3.51
CA VAL A 34 11.20 -6.95 -2.06
C VAL A 34 12.15 -5.82 -1.69
N LEU A 35 11.60 -4.83 -1.00
CA LEU A 35 12.30 -3.67 -0.47
C LEU A 35 12.24 -3.67 1.06
N LYS A 36 13.20 -3.01 1.70
CA LYS A 36 13.18 -2.75 3.14
C LYS A 36 13.32 -1.24 3.38
N PRO A 37 12.26 -0.46 3.14
CA PRO A 37 12.33 0.98 3.29
C PRO A 37 12.43 1.38 4.76
N GLU A 38 13.25 2.40 5.03
CA GLU A 38 13.13 3.22 6.22
C GLU A 38 12.35 4.47 5.82
N MET A 39 11.27 4.75 6.54
CA MET A 39 10.32 5.79 6.17
C MET A 39 10.03 6.69 7.36
N VAL A 40 9.67 7.93 7.07
CA VAL A 40 9.06 8.83 8.03
C VAL A 40 7.65 9.12 7.53
N PHE A 41 6.67 8.74 8.34
CA PHE A 41 5.28 9.06 8.07
C PHE A 41 4.91 10.40 8.71
N HIS A 42 4.22 11.23 7.96
CA HIS A 42 3.62 12.46 8.45
C HIS A 42 2.22 12.15 8.95
N THR A 43 1.99 12.38 10.25
CA THR A 43 0.71 12.11 10.91
C THR A 43 0.14 13.38 11.52
N PRO A 44 -1.16 13.43 11.86
CA PRO A 44 -1.73 14.56 12.61
C PRO A 44 -0.99 14.86 13.93
N ASP A 45 -0.36 13.84 14.54
CA ASP A 45 0.40 13.95 15.79
C ASP A 45 1.92 14.16 15.57
N GLY A 46 2.30 14.57 14.36
CA GLY A 46 3.68 14.84 13.95
C GLY A 46 4.36 13.66 13.25
N ASP A 47 5.65 13.83 12.95
CA ASP A 47 6.43 12.87 12.18
C ASP A 47 6.75 11.61 12.98
N LYS A 48 6.60 10.45 12.34
CA LYS A 48 6.76 9.14 12.96
C LYS A 48 7.65 8.24 12.09
N PRO A 49 8.83 7.82 12.57
CA PRO A 49 9.65 6.85 11.84
C PRO A 49 8.99 5.47 11.86
N ALA A 50 9.11 4.74 10.75
CA ALA A 50 8.62 3.38 10.60
C ALA A 50 9.57 2.55 9.73
N SER A 51 9.59 1.24 9.96
CA SER A 51 10.32 0.28 9.16
C SER A 51 9.45 -0.93 8.85
N VAL A 52 9.47 -1.35 7.58
CA VAL A 52 8.75 -2.51 7.07
C VAL A 52 9.64 -3.27 6.07
N ARG A 53 9.26 -4.50 5.72
CA ARG A 53 9.58 -5.08 4.41
C ARG A 53 8.34 -4.96 3.54
N ALA A 54 8.52 -4.58 2.28
CA ALA A 54 7.43 -4.46 1.31
C ALA A 54 7.78 -5.25 0.06
N GLY A 55 6.89 -6.11 -0.39
CA GLY A 55 7.06 -6.98 -1.55
C GLY A 55 5.96 -6.72 -2.57
N PHE A 56 6.32 -6.48 -3.82
CA PHE A 56 5.39 -6.10 -4.88
C PHE A 56 5.43 -7.11 -6.02
N ALA A 57 4.27 -7.61 -6.44
CA ALA A 57 4.12 -8.45 -7.62
C ALA A 57 2.88 -8.04 -8.43
N TRP A 58 2.96 -8.12 -9.75
CA TRP A 58 1.84 -7.81 -10.63
C TRP A 58 1.10 -9.09 -11.05
N ALA A 59 -0.17 -9.20 -10.66
CA ALA A 59 -1.12 -10.21 -11.13
C ALA A 59 -1.90 -9.65 -12.33
N GLY A 60 -1.20 -9.47 -13.46
CA GLY A 60 -1.75 -8.78 -14.62
C GLY A 60 -2.04 -7.30 -14.33
N GLY A 61 -3.30 -6.91 -14.30
CA GLY A 61 -3.75 -5.54 -14.00
C GLY A 61 -3.97 -5.25 -12.52
N LEU A 62 -3.46 -6.05 -11.58
CA LEU A 62 -3.56 -5.74 -10.15
C LEU A 62 -2.20 -5.98 -9.51
N GLN A 63 -1.70 -5.01 -8.78
CA GLN A 63 -0.53 -5.17 -7.94
C GLN A 63 -0.96 -5.80 -6.61
N ILE A 64 -0.25 -6.83 -6.21
CA ILE A 64 -0.33 -7.41 -4.88
C ILE A 64 0.89 -6.91 -4.11
N GLU A 65 0.63 -6.19 -3.03
CA GLU A 65 1.66 -5.77 -2.08
C GLU A 65 1.58 -6.65 -0.82
N LEU A 66 2.73 -7.09 -0.34
CA LEU A 66 2.91 -7.74 0.94
C LEU A 66 3.74 -6.85 1.86
N ILE A 67 3.25 -6.61 3.07
CA ILE A 67 3.92 -5.77 4.06
C ILE A 67 4.20 -6.59 5.32
N GLN A 68 5.46 -6.62 5.74
CA GLN A 68 5.87 -7.14 7.04
C GLN A 68 6.31 -5.97 7.93
N PRO A 69 5.52 -5.58 8.95
CA PRO A 69 5.92 -4.53 9.87
C PRO A 69 7.12 -4.98 10.72
N LEU A 70 8.12 -4.11 10.87
CA LEU A 70 9.34 -4.41 11.64
C LEU A 70 9.47 -3.57 12.91
N GLY A 71 9.07 -2.30 12.87
CA GLY A 71 9.12 -1.43 14.05
C GLY A 71 8.82 0.04 13.75
N GLY A 72 8.76 0.84 14.82
CA GLY A 72 8.35 2.24 14.75
C GLY A 72 6.83 2.39 14.69
N PHE A 73 6.34 3.33 13.90
CA PHE A 73 4.90 3.57 13.72
C PHE A 73 4.28 2.54 12.77
N VAL A 74 3.90 1.39 13.35
CA VAL A 74 3.34 0.23 12.62
C VAL A 74 2.03 -0.27 13.21
N ASP A 75 1.48 0.41 14.21
CA ASP A 75 0.27 0.00 14.95
C ASP A 75 -0.98 -0.08 14.05
N HIS A 76 -0.99 0.60 12.91
CA HIS A 76 -2.07 0.49 11.93
C HIS A 76 -2.08 -0.86 11.20
N TYR A 77 -0.95 -1.57 11.12
CA TYR A 77 -0.84 -2.91 10.53
C TYR A 77 -1.20 -4.02 11.51
N LEU A 78 -0.81 -3.88 12.78
CA LEU A 78 -0.84 -4.96 13.76
C LEU A 78 -2.23 -5.60 13.96
N PRO A 79 -3.35 -4.85 14.00
CA PRO A 79 -4.68 -5.44 14.19
C PRO A 79 -5.13 -6.39 13.09
N TYR A 80 -4.53 -6.31 11.90
CA TYR A 80 -4.87 -7.16 10.77
C TYR A 80 -4.08 -8.47 10.75
N LEU A 81 -2.92 -8.51 11.40
CA LEU A 81 -2.07 -9.69 11.40
C LEU A 81 -2.79 -10.90 12.02
N PRO A 82 -2.49 -12.13 11.56
CA PRO A 82 -2.96 -13.34 12.23
C PRO A 82 -2.63 -13.33 13.73
N GLN A 83 -3.53 -13.89 14.55
CA GLN A 83 -3.30 -13.97 16.00
C GLN A 83 -2.09 -14.84 16.35
N ASP A 84 -1.85 -15.89 15.57
CA ASP A 84 -0.65 -16.72 15.68
C ASP A 84 0.51 -16.04 14.95
N PRO A 85 1.59 -15.61 15.64
CA PRO A 85 2.76 -15.02 15.01
C PRO A 85 3.49 -15.95 14.03
N GLN A 86 3.24 -17.26 14.08
CA GLN A 86 3.81 -18.23 13.16
C GLN A 86 2.99 -18.45 11.88
N ASP A 87 1.77 -17.91 11.81
CA ASP A 87 0.91 -17.95 10.63
C ASP A 87 1.34 -16.86 9.63
N PRO A 88 1.92 -17.23 8.46
CA PRO A 88 2.37 -16.27 7.46
C PRO A 88 1.22 -15.77 6.57
N THR A 89 -0.01 -16.24 6.78
CA THR A 89 -1.16 -15.94 5.91
C THR A 89 -1.36 -14.42 5.79
N PRO A 90 -1.21 -13.83 4.60
CA PRO A 90 -1.41 -12.40 4.42
C PRO A 90 -2.85 -11.98 4.70
N ARG A 91 -3.02 -10.81 5.34
CA ARG A 91 -4.32 -10.25 5.73
C ARG A 91 -4.51 -8.89 5.08
N PHE A 92 -5.64 -8.72 4.42
CA PHE A 92 -5.92 -7.51 3.64
C PHE A 92 -5.92 -6.27 4.54
N HIS A 93 -5.19 -5.22 4.13
CA HIS A 93 -5.02 -3.99 4.91
C HIS A 93 -5.59 -2.77 4.21
N HIS A 94 -5.28 -2.60 2.92
CA HIS A 94 -5.67 -1.41 2.18
C HIS A 94 -5.76 -1.64 0.66
N THR A 95 -6.46 -0.74 -0.01
CA THR A 95 -6.39 -0.57 -1.47
C THR A 95 -5.61 0.68 -1.80
N ALA A 96 -4.95 0.71 -2.98
CA ALA A 96 -4.34 1.91 -3.51
C ALA A 96 -4.96 2.35 -4.84
N VAL A 97 -5.23 3.65 -4.95
CA VAL A 97 -5.72 4.28 -6.18
C VAL A 97 -4.68 5.23 -6.75
N ARG A 98 -4.47 5.14 -8.07
CA ARG A 98 -3.52 5.98 -8.81
C ARG A 98 -4.14 7.33 -9.16
N ARG A 99 -3.36 8.40 -9.03
CA ARG A 99 -3.62 9.73 -9.59
C ARG A 99 -2.35 10.25 -10.27
N ASP A 100 -2.53 11.00 -11.36
CA ASP A 100 -1.41 11.62 -12.08
C ASP A 100 -1.24 13.11 -11.75
N ASP A 101 -2.23 13.71 -11.09
CA ASP A 101 -2.21 15.10 -10.65
C ASP A 101 -2.25 15.16 -9.12
N ARG A 102 -1.17 15.68 -8.52
CA ARG A 102 -0.96 15.78 -7.08
C ARG A 102 -1.96 16.73 -6.40
N ASP A 103 -2.22 17.88 -7.01
CA ASP A 103 -3.07 18.92 -6.41
C ASP A 103 -4.54 18.53 -6.52
N ALA A 104 -4.94 17.96 -7.67
CA ALA A 104 -6.26 17.39 -7.85
C ALA A 104 -6.52 16.23 -6.89
N MET A 105 -5.52 15.36 -6.67
CA MET A 105 -5.61 14.29 -5.67
C MET A 105 -5.85 14.85 -4.26
N ARG A 106 -5.12 15.88 -3.82
CA ARG A 106 -5.34 16.49 -2.50
C ARG A 106 -6.71 17.15 -2.39
N ALA A 107 -7.18 17.81 -3.45
CA ALA A 107 -8.53 18.39 -3.49
C ALA A 107 -9.63 17.31 -3.42
N GLU A 108 -9.44 16.18 -4.11
CA GLU A 108 -10.32 15.02 -4.06
C GLU A 108 -10.38 14.41 -2.65
N ILE A 109 -9.22 14.20 -2.02
CA ILE A 109 -9.10 13.70 -0.64
C ILE A 109 -9.85 14.59 0.34
N ALA A 110 -9.74 15.91 0.20
CA ALA A 110 -10.47 16.85 1.07
C ALA A 110 -12.00 16.72 0.94
N GLN A 111 -12.51 16.36 -0.25
CA GLN A 111 -13.95 16.17 -0.49
C GLN A 111 -14.50 14.85 0.09
N LEU A 112 -13.66 13.83 0.27
CA LEU A 112 -14.06 12.54 0.83
C LEU A 112 -14.49 12.62 2.29
N GLY A 113 -13.92 13.55 3.06
CA GLY A 113 -14.20 13.72 4.48
C GLY A 113 -13.76 12.54 5.36
N LEU A 114 -12.89 11.66 4.85
CA LEU A 114 -12.29 10.58 5.62
C LEU A 114 -11.12 11.11 6.47
N PRO A 115 -10.89 10.59 7.69
CA PRO A 115 -9.75 10.98 8.50
C PRO A 115 -8.42 10.63 7.82
N LEU A 116 -7.44 11.53 7.91
CA LEU A 116 -6.06 11.21 7.55
C LEU A 116 -5.47 10.23 8.59
N ALA A 117 -5.01 9.08 8.14
CA ALA A 117 -4.24 8.16 8.97
C ALA A 117 -2.76 8.61 9.01
N PHE A 118 -2.15 8.70 7.84
CA PHE A 118 -0.79 9.21 7.64
C PHE A 118 -0.54 9.47 6.14
N GLU A 119 0.51 10.23 5.82
CA GLU A 119 1.06 10.30 4.47
C GLU A 119 2.58 10.07 4.50
N GLY A 120 3.14 9.68 3.36
CA GLY A 120 4.58 9.62 3.19
C GLY A 120 4.97 10.07 1.80
N GLU A 121 6.17 10.64 1.70
CA GLU A 121 6.69 11.21 0.48
C GLU A 121 8.16 10.80 0.30
N VAL A 122 8.48 10.33 -0.89
CA VAL A 122 9.85 10.14 -1.38
C VAL A 122 9.99 10.85 -2.72
N PRO A 123 11.21 11.12 -3.22
CA PRO A 123 11.38 11.81 -4.49
C PRO A 123 10.57 11.17 -5.62
N GLY A 124 9.57 11.90 -6.14
CA GLY A 124 8.72 11.46 -7.24
C GLY A 124 7.52 10.58 -6.85
N LEU A 125 7.22 10.38 -5.58
CA LEU A 125 6.09 9.57 -5.10
C LEU A 125 5.51 10.13 -3.79
N LEU A 126 4.20 10.35 -3.77
CA LEU A 126 3.40 10.73 -2.61
C LEU A 126 2.29 9.71 -2.42
N TYR A 127 2.13 9.19 -1.21
CA TYR A 127 1.03 8.32 -0.84
C TYR A 127 0.33 8.85 0.41
N ILE A 128 -1.01 8.87 0.37
CA ILE A 128 -1.85 9.40 1.45
C ILE A 128 -2.85 8.33 1.87
N TYR A 129 -2.81 7.94 3.14
CA TYR A 129 -3.71 6.95 3.72
C TYR A 129 -4.87 7.62 4.42
N LEU A 130 -6.08 7.27 4.00
CA LEU A 130 -7.32 7.67 4.64
C LEU A 130 -7.94 6.51 5.40
N ASP A 131 -8.49 6.81 6.58
CA ASP A 131 -9.20 5.84 7.40
C ASP A 131 -10.62 5.59 6.86
N GLY A 132 -10.70 4.66 5.90
CA GLY A 132 -11.94 4.16 5.34
C GLY A 132 -12.57 3.00 6.14
N ARG A 133 -12.04 2.63 7.31
CA ARG A 133 -12.43 1.38 7.99
C ARG A 133 -13.89 1.36 8.42
N GLN A 134 -14.45 2.51 8.80
CA GLN A 134 -15.86 2.59 9.19
C GLN A 134 -16.83 2.32 8.03
N SER A 135 -16.45 2.67 6.79
CA SER A 135 -17.32 2.54 5.61
C SER A 135 -17.00 1.31 4.75
N LEU A 136 -15.72 0.96 4.63
CA LEU A 136 -15.22 -0.07 3.70
C LEU A 136 -14.47 -1.20 4.42
N GLY A 137 -14.20 -1.08 5.72
CA GLY A 137 -13.48 -2.09 6.50
C GLY A 137 -11.96 -2.13 6.29
N HIS A 138 -11.39 -1.16 5.57
CA HIS A 138 -9.95 -1.08 5.27
C HIS A 138 -9.52 0.37 5.04
N TYR A 139 -8.21 0.63 5.04
CA TYR A 139 -7.68 1.94 4.64
C TYR A 139 -7.75 2.12 3.12
N CYS A 140 -7.85 3.37 2.69
CA CYS A 140 -7.76 3.76 1.28
C CYS A 140 -6.50 4.60 1.07
N GLU A 141 -5.59 4.12 0.25
CA GLU A 141 -4.37 4.83 -0.12
C GLU A 141 -4.58 5.54 -1.47
N TYR A 142 -4.23 6.82 -1.52
CA TYR A 142 -4.21 7.62 -2.73
C TYR A 142 -2.75 7.90 -3.09
N VAL A 143 -2.35 7.45 -4.27
CA VAL A 143 -0.97 7.48 -4.72
C VAL A 143 -0.84 8.39 -5.93
N TRP A 144 0.03 9.37 -5.79
CA TRP A 144 0.56 10.14 -6.92
C TRP A 144 2.03 9.80 -7.10
N ALA A 145 2.45 9.59 -8.34
CA ALA A 145 3.85 9.48 -8.69
C ALA A 145 4.13 10.28 -9.97
N SER A 146 5.39 10.69 -10.16
CA SER A 146 5.83 11.19 -11.46
C SER A 146 5.70 10.07 -12.52
N PRO A 147 5.69 10.41 -13.82
CA PRO A 147 5.72 9.40 -14.88
C PRO A 147 6.84 8.37 -14.69
N GLU A 148 8.04 8.84 -14.36
CA GLU A 148 9.21 7.99 -14.08
C GLU A 148 8.99 7.14 -12.81
N GLY A 149 8.32 7.69 -11.79
CA GLY A 149 7.95 6.94 -10.58
C GLY A 149 7.02 5.76 -10.91
N TRP A 150 6.01 5.98 -11.74
CA TRP A 150 5.12 4.91 -12.20
C TRP A 150 5.84 3.85 -13.04
N ASP A 151 6.78 4.27 -13.89
CA ASP A 151 7.61 3.35 -14.68
C ASP A 151 8.50 2.50 -13.75
N LEU A 152 9.12 3.10 -12.74
CA LEU A 152 9.94 2.40 -11.74
C LEU A 152 9.14 1.40 -10.90
N MET A 153 7.87 1.71 -10.60
CA MET A 153 6.94 0.78 -9.94
C MET A 153 6.44 -0.35 -10.86
N GLY A 154 6.83 -0.32 -12.14
CA GLY A 154 6.53 -1.36 -13.11
C GLY A 154 5.08 -1.36 -13.56
N TRP A 155 4.46 -0.18 -13.73
CA TRP A 155 3.09 -0.09 -14.25
C TRP A 155 2.93 -0.93 -15.53
N PRO A 156 1.93 -1.83 -15.63
CA PRO A 156 1.82 -2.75 -16.75
C PRO A 156 1.69 -2.02 -18.09
N GLN A 157 2.52 -2.40 -19.05
CA GLN A 157 2.56 -1.77 -20.37
C GLN A 157 1.18 -1.80 -21.04
N GLY A 158 0.74 -0.65 -21.57
CA GLY A 158 -0.52 -0.52 -22.29
C GLY A 158 -1.77 -0.56 -21.41
N ARG A 159 -1.61 -0.65 -20.07
CA ARG A 159 -2.75 -0.56 -19.16
C ARG A 159 -3.25 0.90 -19.08
N PRO A 160 -4.53 1.15 -19.41
CA PRO A 160 -5.11 2.47 -19.26
C PRO A 160 -5.24 2.83 -17.77
N ILE A 161 -5.11 4.13 -17.51
CA ILE A 161 -5.40 4.74 -16.22
C ILE A 161 -6.91 5.00 -16.25
N LEU A 162 -7.68 4.15 -15.56
CA LEU A 162 -9.14 4.21 -15.52
C LEU A 162 -9.61 4.80 -14.21
#